data_AF-A0A0H5QYS7-F1
#
_entry.id   AF-A0A0H5QYS7-F1
#
_cell.length_a   1.000
_cell.length_b   1.000
_cell.length_c   1.000
_cell.angle_alpha   90.00
_cell.angle_beta   90.00
_cell.angle_gamma   90.00
#
_symmetry.space_group_name_H-M   'P 1'
#
loop_
_entity.id
_entity.type
_entity.pdbx_description
1 polymer ?
#
loop_
_entity_poly.entity_id
_entity_poly.type
_entity_poly.pdbx_seq_one_letter_code
_entity_poly.pdbx_strand_id
1 'polypeptide(L)'
;RSTALNLALLYGQEDVAMILLDRGAEIFVVDGYGNTPLHFSVHHNLPKAVSKIMDIMGDNNIMDIMGDNNIMEQVEMSKQQIIDLKNKAGKAPLHMAVSFQ
;
A
#
# COMPACT_ATOMS: atom_id res chain seq x y z
N ARG A 1 -4.83 -11.52 0.14
CA ARG A 1 -6.07 -11.02 -0.48
C ARG A 1 -5.66 -9.94 -1.47
N SER A 2 -5.98 -10.04 -2.76
CA SER A 2 -5.58 -9.02 -3.74
C SER A 2 -6.71 -8.00 -3.92
N THR A 3 -6.44 -6.73 -3.61
CA THR A 3 -7.39 -5.63 -3.79
C THR A 3 -7.34 -5.07 -5.21
N ALA A 4 -8.38 -4.34 -5.62
CA ALA A 4 -8.39 -3.62 -6.90
C ALA A 4 -7.20 -2.65 -7.04
N LEU A 5 -6.79 -2.03 -5.93
CA LEU A 5 -5.61 -1.15 -5.87
C LEU A 5 -4.32 -1.91 -6.19
N ASN A 6 -4.11 -3.09 -5.59
CA ASN A 6 -2.92 -3.91 -5.85
C ASN A 6 -2.81 -4.30 -7.32
N LEU A 7 -3.93 -4.64 -7.97
CA LEU A 7 -3.93 -4.97 -9.40
C LEU A 7 -3.57 -3.75 -10.25
N ALA A 8 -4.16 -2.58 -9.97
CA ALA A 8 -3.84 -1.35 -10.69
C ALA A 8 -2.35 -1.01 -10.58
N LEU A 9 -1.76 -1.12 -9.38
CA LEU A 9 -0.34 -0.86 -9.14
C LEU A 9 0.57 -1.92 -9.80
N LEU A 10 0.19 -3.20 -9.73
CA LEU A 10 0.93 -4.31 -10.36
C LEU A 10 0.98 -4.18 -11.89
N TYR A 11 -0.07 -3.65 -12.50
CA TYR A 11 -0.13 -3.42 -13.95
C TYR A 11 0.35 -2.02 -14.36
N GLY A 12 0.89 -1.21 -13.43
CA GLY A 12 1.38 0.13 -13.74
C GLY A 12 0.29 1.14 -14.11
N GLN A 13 -0.98 0.85 -13.81
CA GLN A 13 -2.12 1.71 -14.12
C GLN A 13 -2.25 2.84 -13.10
N GLU A 14 -1.30 3.77 -13.11
CA GLU A 14 -1.19 4.85 -12.11
C GLU A 14 -2.48 5.67 -12.00
N ASP A 15 -3.11 6.04 -13.11
CA ASP A 15 -4.35 6.83 -13.10
C ASP A 15 -5.51 6.07 -12.43
N VAL A 16 -5.62 4.76 -12.68
CA VAL A 16 -6.62 3.89 -12.04
C VAL A 16 -6.32 3.77 -10.55
N ALA A 17 -5.05 3.61 -10.18
CA ALA A 17 -4.63 3.56 -8.78
C ALA A 17 -4.98 4.86 -8.04
N MET A 18 -4.75 6.02 -8.66
CA MET A 18 -5.12 7.32 -8.09
C MET A 18 -6.62 7.44 -7.85
N ILE A 19 -7.46 7.04 -8.81
CA ILE A 19 -8.92 7.04 -8.66
C ILE A 19 -9.37 6.15 -7.49
N LEU A 20 -8.71 5.00 -7.31
CA LEU A 20 -9.01 4.08 -6.22
C LEU A 20 -8.57 4.66 -4.87
N LEU A 21 -7.40 5.28 -4.80
CA LEU A 21 -6.88 5.96 -3.60
C LEU A 21 -7.80 7.13 -3.19
N ASP A 22 -8.27 7.93 -4.14
CA ASP A 22 -9.22 9.01 -3.88
C ASP A 22 -10.59 8.51 -3.37
N ARG A 23 -10.94 7.26 -3.66
CA ARG A 23 -12.15 6.60 -3.14
C ARG A 23 -11.93 5.86 -1.81
N GLY A 24 -10.78 6.04 -1.16
CA GLY A 24 -10.49 5.42 0.13
C GLY A 24 -10.17 3.92 0.02
N ALA A 25 -9.58 3.48 -1.09
CA ALA A 25 -9.09 2.11 -1.21
C ALA A 25 -8.13 1.76 -0.06
N GLU A 26 -8.24 0.54 0.45
CA GLU A 26 -7.41 0.06 1.56
C GLU A 26 -5.92 0.02 1.16
N ILE A 27 -5.10 0.81 1.86
CA ILE A 27 -3.65 0.88 1.62
C ILE A 27 -2.83 -0.05 2.52
N PHE A 28 -3.48 -0.67 3.52
CA PHE A 28 -2.82 -1.50 4.54
C PHE A 28 -2.84 -3.01 4.25
N VAL A 29 -3.38 -3.43 3.10
CA VAL A 29 -3.56 -4.86 2.78
C VAL A 29 -2.28 -5.47 2.23
N VAL A 30 -1.98 -6.70 2.66
CA VAL A 30 -0.91 -7.53 2.09
C VAL A 30 -1.44 -8.65 1.18
N ASP A 31 -0.71 -8.91 0.12
CA ASP A 31 -0.94 -10.09 -0.73
C ASP A 31 -0.36 -11.37 -0.09
N GLY A 32 -0.44 -12.50 -0.81
CA GLY A 32 0.11 -13.78 -0.34
C GLY A 32 1.64 -13.82 -0.24
N TYR A 33 2.33 -12.80 -0.75
CA TYR A 33 3.77 -12.62 -0.70
C TYR A 33 4.21 -11.59 0.37
N GLY A 34 3.26 -10.98 1.09
CA GLY A 34 3.55 -9.93 2.06
C GLY A 34 3.80 -8.56 1.41
N ASN A 35 3.45 -8.38 0.13
CA ASN A 35 3.56 -7.09 -0.55
C ASN A 35 2.35 -6.22 -0.20
N THR A 36 2.63 -4.97 0.16
CA THR A 36 1.64 -3.90 0.30
C THR A 36 1.47 -3.12 -1.01
N PRO A 37 0.42 -2.32 -1.17
CA PRO A 37 0.31 -1.33 -2.24
C PRO A 37 1.61 -0.53 -2.46
N LEU A 38 2.27 -0.12 -1.37
CA LEU A 38 3.53 0.64 -1.45
C LEU A 38 4.69 -0.17 -2.07
N HIS A 39 4.73 -1.50 -1.88
CA HIS A 39 5.72 -2.34 -2.58
C HIS A 39 5.53 -2.28 -4.10
N PHE A 40 4.28 -2.40 -4.56
CA PHE A 40 3.96 -2.39 -5.98
C PHE A 40 4.19 -1.01 -6.61
N SER A 41 3.76 0.07 -5.95
CA SER A 41 3.93 1.43 -6.48
C SER A 41 5.41 1.80 -6.64
N VAL A 42 6.27 1.38 -5.71
CA VAL A 42 7.71 1.59 -5.81
C VAL A 42 8.34 0.69 -6.88
N HIS A 43 7.98 -0.59 -6.91
CA HIS A 43 8.50 -1.55 -7.89
C HIS A 43 8.20 -1.14 -9.35
N HIS A 44 7.01 -0.60 -9.60
CA HIS A 44 6.58 -0.16 -10.93
C HIS A 44 6.90 1.30 -11.25
N ASN A 45 7.68 1.98 -10.39
CA ASN A 45 8.04 3.39 -10.54
C ASN A 45 6.82 4.30 -10.78
N LEU A 46 5.84 4.23 -9.87
CA LEU A 46 4.59 4.99 -9.92
C LEU A 46 4.64 6.14 -8.89
N PRO A 47 5.32 7.25 -9.20
CA PRO A 47 5.61 8.31 -8.23
C PRO A 47 4.35 9.01 -7.68
N LYS A 48 3.29 9.19 -8.49
CA LYS A 48 2.05 9.81 -8.00
C LYS A 48 1.37 8.90 -7.00
N ALA A 49 1.33 7.60 -7.30
CA ALA A 49 0.77 6.62 -6.38
C ALA A 49 1.58 6.55 -5.08
N VAL A 50 2.93 6.58 -5.17
CA VAL A 50 3.80 6.62 -3.98
C VAL A 50 3.51 7.86 -3.14
N SER A 51 3.52 9.06 -3.74
CA SER A 51 3.22 10.30 -3.03
C SER A 51 1.85 10.27 -2.39
N LYS A 52 0.82 9.87 -3.14
CA LYS A 52 -0.56 9.82 -2.63
C LYS A 52 -0.72 8.84 -1.47
N ILE A 53 -0.12 7.65 -1.56
CA ILE A 53 -0.13 6.66 -0.47
C ILE A 53 0.57 7.25 0.77
N MET A 54 1.71 7.92 0.59
CA MET A 54 2.43 8.58 1.69
C MET A 54 1.66 9.77 2.29
N ASP A 55 0.92 10.53 1.48
CA ASP A 55 0.08 11.64 1.93
C ASP A 55 -1.09 11.12 2.78
N ILE A 56 -1.76 10.07 2.30
CA ILE A 56 -2.81 9.36 3.06
C ILE A 56 -2.21 8.81 4.36
N MET A 57 -1.01 8.23 4.32
CA MET A 57 -0.31 7.83 5.54
C MET A 57 0.08 9.01 6.43
N GLY A 58 0.28 10.23 5.91
CA GLY A 58 0.59 11.42 6.69
C GLY A 58 -0.63 11.98 7.41
N ASP A 59 -1.80 11.88 6.80
CA ASP A 59 -3.05 12.40 7.36
C ASP A 59 -3.45 11.62 8.62
N ASN A 60 -3.52 12.32 9.76
CA ASN A 60 -3.85 11.72 11.07
C ASN A 60 -5.35 11.47 11.26
N ASN A 61 -6.18 11.84 10.28
CA ASN A 61 -7.65 11.80 10.38
C ASN A 61 -8.27 10.46 9.97
N ILE A 62 -7.49 9.49 9.49
CA ILE A 62 -7.99 8.18 9.05
C ILE A 62 -7.96 7.14 10.17
N MET A 63 -7.32 7.45 11.30
CA MET A 63 -7.25 6.54 12.45
C MET A 63 -8.56 6.51 13.27
N ASP A 64 -9.41 7.54 13.18
CA ASP A 64 -10.66 7.60 13.96
C ASP A 64 -11.84 6.83 13.34
N ILE A 65 -11.77 6.46 12.04
CA ILE A 65 -12.86 5.73 11.36
C ILE A 65 -12.69 4.20 11.50
N MET A 66 -11.53 3.72 11.95
CA MET A 66 -11.28 2.27 12.19
C MET A 66 -11.86 1.74 13.51
N GLY A 67 -12.43 2.60 14.37
CA GLY A 67 -12.86 2.21 15.71
C GLY A 67 -14.03 1.21 15.80
N ASP A 68 -14.87 1.06 14.77
CA ASP A 68 -16.24 0.56 14.99
C ASP A 68 -16.76 -0.57 14.08
N ASN A 69 -15.96 -1.33 13.34
CA ASN A 69 -16.50 -2.53 12.66
C ASN A 69 -15.54 -3.73 12.65
N ASN A 70 -15.75 -4.57 13.66
CA ASN A 70 -15.19 -5.90 13.88
C ASN A 70 -15.63 -6.89 12.77
N ILE A 71 -14.70 -7.54 12.05
CA ILE A 71 -14.57 -9.01 11.85
C ILE A 71 -13.54 -9.37 10.75
N MET A 72 -12.63 -10.29 11.11
CA MET A 72 -11.57 -10.95 10.32
C MET A 72 -10.22 -10.22 10.23
N GLU A 73 -9.40 -10.43 11.28
CA GLU A 73 -7.95 -10.68 11.19
C GLU A 73 -7.16 -9.85 10.15
N GLN A 74 -7.38 -8.53 10.17
CA GLN A 74 -6.42 -7.58 9.67
C GLN A 74 -5.62 -7.15 10.89
N VAL A 75 -4.43 -7.74 11.07
CA VAL A 75 -3.45 -7.23 12.02
C VAL A 75 -3.16 -5.80 11.58
N GLU A 76 -3.68 -4.83 12.34
CA GLU A 76 -3.60 -3.40 12.04
C GLU A 76 -2.14 -2.98 11.97
N MET A 77 -1.59 -2.95 10.74
CA MET A 77 -0.24 -2.48 10.54
C MET A 77 -0.23 -0.96 10.66
N SER A 78 0.56 -0.45 11.61
CA SER A 78 0.70 1.01 11.77
C SER A 78 1.42 1.64 10.57
N LYS A 79 1.30 2.97 10.42
CA LYS A 79 1.98 3.77 9.39
C LYS A 79 3.47 3.41 9.26
N GLN A 80 4.17 3.28 10.39
CA GLN A 80 5.60 2.93 10.42
C GLN A 80 5.86 1.48 9.99
N GLN A 81 4.94 0.57 10.34
CA GLN A 81 5.10 -0.84 10.00
C GLN A 81 5.00 -1.08 8.50
N ILE A 82 4.23 -0.31 7.73
CA ILE A 82 4.11 -0.51 6.27
C ILE A 82 5.31 -0.02 5.47
N ILE A 83 5.88 1.13 5.86
CA ILE A 83 7.06 1.69 5.17
C ILE A 83 8.25 0.73 5.31
N ASP A 84 8.36 0.08 6.47
CA ASP A 84 9.44 -0.84 6.79
C ASP A 84 9.05 -2.32 6.62
N LEU A 85 7.81 -2.62 6.21
CA LEU A 85 7.32 -3.99 6.11
C LEU A 85 8.14 -4.75 5.08
N LYS A 86 8.78 -5.84 5.49
CA LYS A 86 9.48 -6.73 4.58
C LYS A 86 8.51 -7.77 4.04
N ASN A 87 8.45 -7.90 2.72
CA ASN A 87 7.76 -9.01 2.08
C ASN A 87 8.48 -10.35 2.35
N LYS A 88 7.95 -11.46 1.85
CA LYS A 88 8.56 -12.80 1.99
C LYS A 88 9.96 -12.93 1.39
N ALA A 89 10.37 -12.01 0.51
CA ALA A 89 11.73 -11.93 -0.02
C ALA A 89 12.67 -11.10 0.88
N GLY A 90 12.21 -10.65 2.05
CA GLY A 90 12.98 -9.81 2.97
C GLY A 90 13.14 -8.36 2.52
N LYS A 91 12.43 -7.94 1.47
CA LYS A 91 12.53 -6.60 0.89
C LYS A 91 11.42 -5.71 1.39
N ALA A 92 11.78 -4.55 1.93
CA ALA A 92 10.83 -3.46 2.17
C ALA A 92 10.54 -2.69 0.87
N PRO A 93 9.49 -1.85 0.80
CA PRO A 93 9.15 -1.08 -0.39
C PRO A 93 10.35 -0.33 -0.99
N LEU A 94 11.13 0.38 -0.16
CA LEU A 94 12.31 1.11 -0.62
C LEU A 94 13.42 0.19 -1.18
N HIS A 95 13.54 -1.05 -0.70
CA HIS A 95 14.48 -2.02 -1.25
C HIS A 95 14.06 -2.50 -2.66
N MET A 96 12.78 -2.37 -3.02
CA MET A 96 12.30 -2.74 -4.35
C MET A 96 12.76 -1.72 -5.40
N ALA A 97 12.90 -0.43 -5.02
CA ALA A 97 13.35 0.65 -5.91
C ALA A 97 14.76 0.42 -6.48
N VAL A 98 15.65 -0.18 -5.69
CA VAL A 98 17.06 -0.40 -6.07
C VAL A 98 17.30 -1.72 -6.78
N SER A 99 16.33 -2.63 -6.79
CA SER A 99 16.51 -3.98 -7.34
C SER A 99 16.18 -4.13 -8.83
N PHE A 100 15.73 -3.05 -9.48
CA PHE A 100 15.47 -2.99 -10.91
C PHE A 100 16.08 -1.70 -11.49
N GLN A 101 17.38 -1.76 -11.79
CA GLN A 101 18.09 -0.84 -12.71
C GLN A 101 18.59 -1.64 -13.91
#